data_AF-A0A7L3SAR4-F1
#
_entry.id   AF-A0A7L3SAR4-F1
#
_cell.length_a   1.000
_cell.length_b   1.000
_cell.length_c   1.000
_cell.angle_alpha   90.00
_cell.angle_beta   90.00
_cell.angle_gamma   90.00
#
_symmetry.space_group_name_H-M   'P 1'
#
loop_
_entity.id
_entity.type
_entity.pdbx_description
1 polymer ?
#
loop_
_entity_poly.entity_id
_entity_poly.type
_entity_poly.pdbx_seq_one_letter_code
_entity_poly.pdbx_strand_id
1 'polypeptide(L)'
;DILIIDLKDCFFTIPLHPDDYQKFAFSVPTVNKSEPMKRYHWVVLPQGMKNSPTMCQAYVAWALSPVRQKHPEWLIYHYMDDILIAGKQLEINAIVTELE
;
A
#
# COMPACT_ATOMS: atom_id res chain seq x y z
N ASP A 1 18.94 11.50 -12.69
CA ASP A 1 18.74 10.07 -12.40
C ASP A 1 17.26 9.76 -12.28
N ILE A 2 16.90 8.49 -12.47
CA ILE A 2 15.52 7.99 -12.33
C ILE A 2 15.56 6.79 -11.38
N LEU A 3 14.63 6.76 -10.43
CA LEU A 3 14.39 5.65 -9.51
C LEU A 3 12.93 5.21 -9.63
N ILE A 4 12.70 3.90 -9.67
CA ILE A 4 11.37 3.29 -9.65
C ILE A 4 11.30 2.42 -8.41
N ILE A 5 10.27 2.65 -7.58
CA ILE A 5 9.98 1.88 -6.38
C ILE A 5 8.68 1.12 -6.62
N ASP A 6 8.77 -0.21 -6.56
CA ASP A 6 7.62 -1.11 -6.61
C ASP A 6 7.03 -1.24 -5.19
N LEU A 7 5.82 -0.72 -5.01
CA LEU A 7 5.01 -0.86 -3.81
C LEU A 7 4.33 -2.23 -3.79
N LYS A 8 5.15 -3.29 -3.65
CA LYS A 8 4.61 -4.64 -3.53
C LYS A 8 3.56 -4.70 -2.42
N ASP A 9 2.34 -5.01 -2.82
CA ASP A 9 1.18 -5.18 -1.96
C ASP A 9 0.99 -4.05 -0.92
N CYS A 10 1.03 -2.77 -1.35
CA CYS A 10 0.75 -1.61 -0.48
C CYS A 10 -0.54 -1.76 0.34
N PHE A 11 -1.52 -2.50 -0.18
CA PHE A 11 -2.77 -2.78 0.49
C PHE A 11 -2.56 -3.49 1.83
N PHE A 12 -1.60 -4.40 1.93
CA PHE A 12 -1.35 -5.17 3.15
C PHE A 12 -0.56 -4.41 4.22
N THR A 13 -0.01 -3.23 3.90
CA THR A 13 0.66 -2.38 4.90
C THR A 13 -0.29 -1.37 5.55
N ILE A 14 -1.49 -1.17 4.97
CA ILE A 14 -2.47 -0.21 5.47
C ILE A 14 -3.46 -0.91 6.41
N PRO A 15 -3.46 -0.59 7.72
CA PRO A 15 -4.37 -1.22 8.68
C PRO A 15 -5.82 -0.80 8.42
N LEU A 16 -6.74 -1.75 8.55
CA LEU A 16 -8.17 -1.46 8.65
C LEU A 16 -8.53 -1.02 10.06
N HIS A 17 -9.59 -0.23 10.17
CA HIS A 17 -10.16 0.11 11.46
C HIS A 17 -10.77 -1.16 12.12
N PRO A 18 -10.55 -1.42 13.43
CA PRO A 18 -11.06 -2.62 14.10
C PRO A 18 -12.56 -2.86 13.97
N ASP A 19 -13.36 -1.78 13.97
CA ASP A 19 -14.82 -1.86 13.79
C ASP A 19 -15.24 -2.34 12.40
N ASP A 20 -14.33 -2.33 11.43
CA ASP A 20 -14.59 -2.78 10.07
C ASP A 20 -14.21 -4.24 9.82
N TYR A 21 -13.42 -4.88 10.70
CA TYR A 21 -12.92 -6.25 10.47
C TYR A 21 -14.05 -7.24 10.15
N GLN A 22 -15.16 -7.19 10.89
CA GLN A 22 -16.28 -8.11 10.66
C GLN A 22 -16.97 -7.91 9.31
N LYS A 23 -16.95 -6.68 8.76
CA LYS A 23 -17.52 -6.36 7.44
C LYS A 23 -16.73 -7.01 6.31
N PHE A 24 -15.44 -7.27 6.56
CA PHE A 24 -14.52 -7.91 5.62
C PHE A 24 -14.22 -9.37 5.98
N ALA A 25 -15.19 -10.06 6.60
CA ALA A 25 -15.06 -11.48 6.88
C ALA A 25 -15.31 -12.36 5.65
N PHE A 26 -14.54 -13.44 5.49
CA PHE A 26 -14.70 -14.43 4.43
C PHE A 26 -14.57 -15.86 4.98
N SER A 27 -15.05 -16.84 4.22
CA SER A 27 -14.97 -18.26 4.58
C SER A 27 -14.11 -19.01 3.56
N VAL A 28 -13.21 -19.87 4.05
CA VAL A 28 -12.37 -20.71 3.21
C VAL A 28 -13.04 -22.08 3.05
N PRO A 29 -13.35 -22.52 1.81
CA PRO A 29 -13.98 -23.81 1.58
C PRO A 29 -13.01 -24.96 1.88
N THR A 30 -13.56 -26.09 2.30
CA THR A 30 -12.81 -27.33 2.55
C THR A 30 -12.96 -28.28 1.37
N VAL A 31 -11.95 -29.13 1.14
CA VAL A 31 -11.97 -30.11 0.05
C VAL A 31 -13.17 -31.05 0.25
N ASN A 32 -14.04 -31.14 -0.76
CA ASN A 32 -15.25 -31.97 -0.73
C ASN A 32 -16.17 -31.73 0.49
N LYS A 33 -16.13 -30.53 1.10
CA LYS A 33 -16.90 -30.21 2.31
C LYS A 33 -16.61 -31.18 3.48
N SER A 34 -15.40 -31.72 3.56
CA SER A 34 -15.01 -32.71 4.58
C SER A 34 -15.10 -32.17 6.01
N GLU A 35 -14.96 -30.85 6.19
CA GLU A 35 -15.01 -30.16 7.48
C GLU A 35 -15.75 -28.82 7.36
N PRO A 36 -16.25 -28.24 8.47
CA PRO A 36 -16.82 -26.90 8.47
C PRO A 36 -15.83 -25.85 7.93
N MET A 37 -16.36 -24.87 7.19
CA MET A 37 -15.54 -23.78 6.65
C MET A 37 -14.93 -22.94 7.76
N LYS A 38 -13.64 -22.64 7.65
CA LYS A 38 -12.97 -21.69 8.55
C LYS A 38 -13.29 -20.27 8.12
N ARG A 39 -13.63 -19.41 9.08
CA ARG A 39 -13.96 -18.00 8.85
C ARG A 39 -12.78 -17.12 9.30
N TYR A 40 -12.41 -16.18 8.44
CA TYR A 40 -11.35 -15.21 8.65
C TYR A 40 -11.89 -13.80 8.40
N HIS A 41 -11.12 -12.79 8.78
CA HIS A 41 -11.37 -11.40 8.42
C HIS A 41 -10.07 -10.72 7.99
N TRP A 42 -10.21 -9.64 7.24
CA TRP A 42 -9.09 -8.77 6.94
C TRP A 42 -8.81 -7.81 8.08
N VAL A 43 -7.53 -7.68 8.45
CA VAL A 43 -7.03 -6.68 9.42
C VAL A 43 -6.33 -5.51 8.71
N VAL A 44 -6.08 -5.66 7.42
CA VAL A 44 -5.44 -4.71 6.51
C VAL A 44 -6.31 -4.56 5.27
N LEU A 45 -6.07 -3.54 4.47
CA LEU A 45 -6.90 -3.22 3.32
C LEU A 45 -6.93 -4.40 2.32
N PRO A 46 -8.10 -5.00 2.03
CA PRO A 46 -8.17 -6.12 1.09
C PRO A 46 -8.03 -5.66 -0.37
N GLN A 47 -7.34 -6.47 -1.16
CA GLN A 47 -7.32 -6.33 -2.62
C GLN A 47 -8.71 -6.61 -3.21
N GLY A 48 -9.02 -5.94 -4.32
CA GLY A 48 -10.28 -6.12 -5.05
C GLY A 48 -11.48 -5.33 -4.51
N MET A 49 -11.34 -4.59 -3.40
CA MET A 49 -12.38 -3.64 -3.00
C MET A 49 -12.29 -2.35 -3.80
N LYS A 50 -13.46 -1.85 -4.22
CA LYS A 50 -13.59 -0.66 -5.08
C LYS A 50 -12.82 0.57 -4.55
N ASN A 51 -12.80 0.76 -3.24
CA ASN A 51 -12.20 1.94 -2.62
C ASN A 51 -10.74 1.72 -2.17
N SER A 52 -10.24 0.48 -2.22
CA SER A 52 -8.86 0.19 -1.80
C SER A 52 -7.81 0.98 -2.60
N PRO A 53 -7.92 1.12 -3.95
CA PRO A 53 -6.96 1.91 -4.72
C PRO A 53 -6.90 3.37 -4.26
N THR A 54 -8.05 4.01 -4.04
CA THR A 54 -8.12 5.40 -3.58
C THR A 54 -7.52 5.56 -2.18
N MET A 55 -7.76 4.61 -1.28
CA MET A 55 -7.19 4.63 0.07
C MET A 55 -5.67 4.44 0.05
N CYS A 56 -5.14 3.49 -0.72
CA CYS A 56 -3.69 3.33 -0.87
C CYS A 56 -3.06 4.58 -1.49
N GLN A 57 -3.68 5.17 -2.51
CA GLN A 57 -3.17 6.39 -3.11
C GLN A 57 -3.12 7.57 -2.13
N ALA A 58 -4.14 7.75 -1.30
CA ALA A 58 -4.14 8.78 -0.27
C ALA A 58 -3.07 8.53 0.79
N TYR A 59 -2.90 7.27 1.22
CA TYR A 59 -1.89 6.88 2.20
C TYR A 59 -0.46 7.12 1.67
N VAL A 60 -0.17 6.68 0.45
CA VAL A 60 1.14 6.89 -0.20
C VAL A 60 1.40 8.38 -0.43
N ALA A 61 0.39 9.15 -0.84
CA ALA A 61 0.54 10.60 -1.00
C ALA A 61 0.88 11.29 0.34
N TRP A 62 0.27 10.86 1.44
CA TRP A 62 0.59 11.33 2.78
C TRP A 62 2.02 10.94 3.19
N ALA A 63 2.41 9.68 3.00
CA ALA A 63 3.75 9.18 3.31
C ALA A 63 4.85 9.89 2.50
N LEU A 64 4.58 10.24 1.24
CA LEU A 64 5.52 10.98 0.38
C LEU A 64 5.56 12.49 0.66
N SER A 65 4.66 13.04 1.48
CA SER A 65 4.57 14.48 1.73
C SER A 65 5.87 15.08 2.29
N PRO A 66 6.55 14.48 3.29
CA PRO A 66 7.81 15.01 3.81
C PRO A 66 8.92 15.03 2.76
N VAL A 67 9.05 13.97 1.96
CA VAL A 67 10.05 13.87 0.88
C VAL A 67 9.82 14.94 -0.18
N ARG A 68 8.56 15.17 -0.57
CA ARG A 68 8.18 16.25 -1.51
C ARG A 68 8.52 17.64 -0.97
N GLN A 69 8.36 17.87 0.34
CA GLN A 69 8.69 19.15 0.97
C GLN A 69 10.20 19.37 1.07
N LYS A 70 10.96 18.31 1.35
CA LYS A 70 12.42 18.36 1.45
C LYS A 70 13.09 18.53 0.08
N HIS A 71 12.53 17.93 -0.96
CA HIS A 71 13.06 17.92 -2.32
C HIS A 71 12.05 18.45 -3.36
N PRO A 72 11.73 19.76 -3.33
CA PRO A 72 10.74 20.36 -4.23
C PRO A 72 11.13 20.30 -5.72
N GLU A 73 12.42 20.11 -6.01
CA GLU A 73 12.97 19.97 -7.35
C GLU A 73 12.84 18.55 -7.94
N TRP A 74 12.48 17.55 -7.12
CA TRP A 74 12.27 16.18 -7.59
C TRP A 74 10.87 15.98 -8.14
N LEU A 75 10.77 15.28 -9.26
CA LEU A 75 9.52 14.81 -9.83
C LEU A 75 9.17 13.46 -9.20
N ILE A 76 8.16 13.45 -8.33
CA ILE A 76 7.64 12.24 -7.68
C ILE A 76 6.24 11.95 -8.21
N TYR A 77 6.08 10.84 -8.92
CA TYR A 77 4.80 10.38 -9.47
C TYR A 77 4.42 9.03 -8.87
N HIS A 78 3.18 8.90 -8.42
CA HIS A 78 2.64 7.64 -7.91
C HIS A 78 1.59 7.13 -8.90
N TYR A 79 1.82 5.94 -9.43
CA TYR A 79 0.95 5.29 -10.40
C TYR A 79 0.70 3.84 -9.99
N MET A 80 -0.53 3.55 -9.55
CA MET A 80 -0.93 2.21 -9.11
C MET A 80 0.02 1.67 -8.04
N ASP A 81 0.84 0.68 -8.38
CA ASP A 81 1.78 0.04 -7.46
C ASP A 81 3.22 0.55 -7.66
N ASP A 82 3.44 1.57 -8.49
CA ASP A 82 4.77 2.13 -8.78
C ASP A 82 4.90 3.58 -8.30
N ILE A 83 6.03 3.91 -7.66
CA ILE A 83 6.47 5.29 -7.45
C ILE A 83 7.68 5.57 -8.34
N LEU A 84 7.54 6.54 -9.22
CA LEU A 84 8.62 7.09 -10.03
C LEU A 84 9.18 8.34 -9.34
N ILE A 85 10.50 8.38 -9.15
CA ILE A 85 11.23 9.55 -8.64
C ILE A 85 12.28 9.94 -9.68
N ALA A 86 12.25 11.18 -10.14
CA ALA A 86 13.25 11.73 -11.05
C ALA A 86 13.84 13.03 -10.49
N GLY A 87 15.18 13.12 -10.46
CA GLY A 87 15.90 14.24 -9.86
C GLY A 87 17.40 14.20 -10.18
N LYS A 88 18.15 15.21 -9.74
CA LYS A 88 19.62 15.19 -9.74
C LYS A 88 20.11 14.72 -8.37
N GLN A 89 21.19 13.93 -8.36
CA GLN A 89 21.78 13.37 -7.13
C GLN A 89 20.77 12.58 -6.27
N LEU A 90 20.07 11.63 -6.89
CA LEU A 90 19.20 10.71 -6.14
C LEU A 90 20.07 9.78 -5.29
N GLU A 91 20.20 10.08 -3.99
CA GLU A 91 20.86 9.19 -3.02
C GLU A 91 19.87 8.13 -2.53
N ILE A 92 19.86 6.97 -3.20
CA ILE A 92 18.88 5.89 -2.97
C ILE A 92 18.77 5.51 -1.48
N ASN A 93 19.90 5.37 -0.78
CA ASN A 93 19.90 5.00 0.63
C ASN A 93 19.21 6.05 1.52
N ALA A 94 19.43 7.34 1.26
CA ALA A 94 18.78 8.41 2.01
C ALA A 94 17.27 8.43 1.75
N ILE A 95 16.85 8.20 0.51
CA ILE A 95 15.43 8.14 0.12
C ILE A 95 14.73 6.97 0.81
N VAL A 96 15.32 5.78 0.83
CA VAL A 96 14.73 4.61 1.50
C VAL A 96 14.57 4.86 3.00
N THR A 97 15.58 5.44 3.67
CA THR A 97 15.49 5.77 5.10
C THR A 97 14.44 6.85 5.41
N GLU A 98 14.14 7.74 4.47
CA GLU A 98 13.08 8.75 4.65
C GLU A 98 11.67 8.22 4.38
N LEU A 99 11.56 7.03 3.79
CA LEU A 99 10.29 6.36 3.48
C LEU A 99 9.92 5.26 4.49
N GLU A 100 10.87 4.79 5.31
CA GLU A 100 10.67 3.90 6.48
C GLU A 100 10.18 4.68 7.71
#